data_AF-G5HBD7-F1
#
_entry.id   AF-G5HBD7-F1
#
_cell.length_a   1.000
_cell.length_b   1.000
_cell.length_c   1.000
_cell.angle_alpha   90.00
_cell.angle_beta   90.00
_cell.angle_gamma   90.00
#
_symmetry.space_group_name_H-M   'P 1'
#
loop_
_entity.id
_entity.type
_entity.pdbx_description
1 polymer ?
#
loop_
_entity_poly.entity_id
_entity_poly.type
_entity_poly.pdbx_seq_one_letter_code
_entity_poly.pdbx_strand_id
1 'polypeptide(L)'
;MEKKRSIPTQSAYMRRLESYLADRHPGLVGAKKLIHTRSEKAMFTYLRMIEAGYSASEARKRADTVLYEGLIFSKFDTVRCILATEFPTIPAT
;
A
#
# COMPACT_ATOMS: atom_id res chain seq x y z
N MET A 1 23.91 14.21 -6.54
CA MET A 1 22.70 15.02 -6.24
C MET A 1 21.89 14.28 -5.19
N GLU A 2 22.12 14.56 -3.90
CA GLU A 2 21.34 13.94 -2.82
C GLU A 2 19.90 14.45 -2.88
N LYS A 3 19.00 13.56 -3.30
CA LYS A 3 17.56 13.80 -3.28
C LYS A 3 17.18 14.08 -1.82
N LYS A 4 16.93 15.34 -1.46
CA LYS A 4 16.44 15.75 -0.13
C LYS A 4 15.37 14.74 0.28
N ARG A 5 15.67 13.88 1.26
CA ARG A 5 14.74 12.84 1.72
C ARG A 5 13.61 13.55 2.44
N SER A 6 12.57 13.93 1.67
CA SER A 6 11.35 14.50 2.21
C SER A 6 10.74 13.51 3.19
N ILE A 7 10.39 13.99 4.37
CA ILE A 7 9.62 13.23 5.35
C ILE A 7 8.29 12.85 4.66
N PRO A 8 7.93 11.56 4.60
CA PRO A 8 6.69 11.14 3.96
C PRO A 8 5.48 11.64 4.76
N THR A 9 4.56 12.30 4.07
CA THR A 9 3.31 12.82 4.65
C THR A 9 2.21 11.76 4.66
N GLN A 10 1.18 11.95 5.49
CA GLN A 10 -0.02 11.11 5.47
C GLN A 10 -0.65 11.04 4.07
N SER A 11 -0.74 12.18 3.37
CA SER A 11 -1.29 12.24 2.01
C SER A 11 -0.50 11.41 0.99
N ALA A 12 0.82 11.28 1.17
CA ALA A 12 1.65 10.40 0.35
C ALA A 12 1.31 8.92 0.59
N TYR A 13 1.08 8.52 1.85
CA TYR A 13 0.62 7.18 2.18
C TYR A 13 -0.81 6.90 1.70
N MET A 14 -1.71 7.88 1.78
CA MET A 14 -3.08 7.78 1.26
C MET A 14 -3.07 7.48 -0.23
N ARG A 15 -2.33 8.28 -1.02
CA ARG A 15 -2.23 8.08 -2.47
C ARG A 15 -1.67 6.70 -2.83
N ARG A 16 -0.64 6.24 -2.10
CA ARG A 16 -0.06 4.90 -2.30
C ARG A 16 -1.07 3.79 -2.00
N LEU A 17 -1.85 3.93 -0.94
CA LEU A 17 -2.84 2.93 -0.56
C LEU A 17 -4.05 2.97 -1.51
N GLU A 18 -4.51 4.15 -1.92
CA GLU A 18 -5.58 4.32 -2.91
C GLU A 18 -5.24 3.64 -4.23
N SER A 19 -4.04 3.89 -4.77
CA SER A 19 -3.56 3.22 -5.99
C SER A 19 -3.53 1.70 -5.81
N TYR A 20 -2.97 1.22 -4.69
CA TYR A 20 -2.90 -0.21 -4.40
C TYR A 20 -4.29 -0.87 -4.31
N LEU A 21 -5.27 -0.19 -3.72
CA LEU A 21 -6.64 -0.69 -3.63
C LEU A 21 -7.34 -0.66 -5.01
N ALA A 22 -7.13 0.38 -5.81
CA ALA A 22 -7.68 0.46 -7.16
C ALA A 22 -7.22 -0.71 -8.03
N ASP A 23 -5.93 -1.05 -7.96
CA ASP A 23 -5.33 -2.09 -8.79
C ASP A 23 -5.65 -3.51 -8.31
N ARG A 24 -5.64 -3.73 -6.99
CA ARG A 24 -5.62 -5.08 -6.40
C ARG A 24 -6.90 -5.42 -5.65
N HIS A 25 -7.66 -4.43 -5.17
CA HIS A 25 -8.82 -4.61 -4.28
C HIS A 25 -9.97 -3.68 -4.66
N PRO A 26 -10.55 -3.80 -5.87
CA PRO A 26 -11.56 -2.87 -6.37
C PRO A 26 -12.77 -2.70 -5.44
N GLY A 27 -13.16 -3.75 -4.69
CA GLY A 27 -14.24 -3.68 -3.70
C GLY A 27 -13.94 -2.83 -2.45
N LEU A 28 -12.69 -2.38 -2.26
CA LEU A 28 -12.27 -1.49 -1.17
C LEU A 28 -12.01 -0.05 -1.66
N VAL A 29 -12.20 0.23 -2.94
CA VAL A 29 -12.08 1.59 -3.48
C VAL A 29 -13.10 2.49 -2.78
N GLY A 30 -12.64 3.65 -2.31
CA GLY A 30 -13.49 4.58 -1.57
C GLY A 30 -13.70 4.23 -0.10
N ALA A 31 -13.01 3.23 0.46
CA ALA A 31 -13.00 2.94 1.90
C ALA A 31 -12.25 4.02 2.72
N LYS A 32 -12.79 5.25 2.75
CA LYS A 32 -12.15 6.46 3.28
C LYS A 32 -11.59 6.30 4.69
N LYS A 33 -12.37 5.66 5.58
CA LYS A 33 -11.95 5.43 6.98
C LYS A 33 -10.73 4.50 7.05
N LEU A 34 -10.75 3.40 6.30
CA LEU A 34 -9.63 2.46 6.22
C LEU A 34 -8.37 3.15 5.67
N ILE A 35 -8.53 3.89 4.57
CA ILE A 35 -7.43 4.61 3.91
C ILE A 35 -6.81 5.65 4.85
N HIS A 36 -7.64 6.48 5.49
CA HIS A 36 -7.18 7.50 6.43
C HIS A 36 -6.42 6.88 7.60
N THR A 37 -7.06 5.95 8.33
CA THR A 37 -6.49 5.35 9.54
C THR A 37 -5.19 4.59 9.24
N ARG A 38 -5.12 3.83 8.14
CA ARG A 38 -3.89 3.09 7.80
C ARG A 38 -2.75 4.01 7.37
N SER A 39 -3.06 5.05 6.60
CA SER A 39 -2.06 6.01 6.13
C SER A 39 -1.46 6.80 7.27
N GLU A 40 -2.29 7.22 8.22
CA GLU A 40 -1.87 7.88 9.45
C GLU A 40 -0.99 6.96 10.30
N LYS A 41 -1.43 5.72 10.54
CA LYS A 41 -0.66 4.72 11.31
C LYS A 41 0.69 4.41 10.66
N ALA A 42 0.74 4.28 9.33
CA ALA A 42 1.97 4.07 8.59
C ALA A 42 2.93 5.27 8.70
N MET A 43 2.42 6.50 8.59
CA MET A 43 3.20 7.72 8.80
C MET A 43 3.81 7.77 10.20
N PHE A 44 2.99 7.58 11.25
CA PHE A 44 3.49 7.57 12.62
C PHE A 44 4.50 6.45 12.86
N THR A 45 4.29 5.28 12.27
CA THR A 45 5.24 4.17 12.34
C THR A 45 6.59 4.56 11.72
N TYR A 46 6.58 5.22 10.56
CA TYR A 46 7.81 5.73 9.95
C TYR A 46 8.53 6.72 10.87
N LEU A 47 7.80 7.72 11.38
CA LEU A 47 8.38 8.75 12.25
C LEU A 47 9.00 8.16 13.51
N ARG A 48 8.31 7.23 14.17
CA ARG A 48 8.81 6.53 15.37
C ARG A 48 10.08 5.72 15.09
N MET A 49 10.18 5.08 13.92
CA MET A 49 11.38 4.32 13.55
C MET A 49 12.57 5.27 13.30
N ILE A 50 12.33 6.41 12.68
CA ILE A 50 13.38 7.44 12.50
C ILE A 50 13.84 8.00 13.86
N GLU A 51 12.91 8.31 14.76
CA GLU A 51 13.21 8.79 16.11
C GLU A 51 14.01 7.76 16.93
N ALA A 52 13.72 6.47 16.74
CA ALA A 52 14.47 5.38 17.35
C ALA A 52 15.83 5.08 16.68
N GLY A 53 16.27 5.91 15.70
CA GLY A 53 17.59 5.80 15.08
C GLY A 53 17.71 4.79 13.95
N TYR A 54 16.62 4.18 13.50
CA TYR A 54 16.65 3.25 12.37
C TYR A 54 16.86 3.98 11.03
N SER A 55 17.36 3.24 10.04
CA SER A 55 17.52 3.80 8.70
C SER A 55 16.16 4.10 8.05
N ALA A 56 16.14 5.08 7.13
CA ALA A 56 14.95 5.40 6.35
C ALA A 56 14.39 4.22 5.54
N SER A 57 15.24 3.25 5.18
CA SER A 57 14.84 2.01 4.50
C SER A 57 14.05 1.11 5.45
N GLU A 58 14.56 0.87 6.66
CA GLU A 58 13.89 0.06 7.67
C GLU A 58 12.58 0.70 8.15
N ALA A 59 12.60 2.02 8.38
CA ALA A 59 11.40 2.79 8.72
C ALA A 59 10.32 2.65 7.63
N ARG A 60 10.72 2.72 6.35
CA ARG A 60 9.79 2.54 5.23
C ARG A 60 9.24 1.11 5.16
N LYS A 61 10.10 0.09 5.28
CA LYS A 61 9.66 -1.32 5.30
C LYS A 61 8.64 -1.52 6.41
N ARG A 62 8.92 -1.01 7.62
CA ARG A 62 7.99 -1.13 8.75
C ARG A 62 6.67 -0.39 8.50
N ALA A 63 6.72 0.84 7.97
CA ALA A 63 5.52 1.58 7.60
C ALA A 63 4.69 0.84 6.53
N ASP A 64 5.34 0.22 5.54
CA ASP A 64 4.67 -0.54 4.49
C ASP A 64 3.99 -1.81 5.05
N THR A 65 4.58 -2.47 6.05
CA THR A 65 3.91 -3.60 6.74
C THR A 65 2.58 -3.19 7.37
N VAL A 66 2.52 -1.97 7.91
CA VAL A 66 1.30 -1.41 8.52
C VAL A 66 0.32 -0.94 7.44
N LEU A 67 0.83 -0.31 6.37
CA LEU A 67 0.01 0.24 5.30
C LEU A 67 -0.77 -0.85 4.55
N TYR A 68 -0.14 -2.01 4.32
CA TYR A 68 -0.68 -3.11 3.53
C TYR A 68 -1.11 -4.32 4.36
N GLU A 69 -1.21 -4.16 5.68
CA GLU A 69 -1.61 -5.23 6.61
C GLU A 69 -2.95 -5.86 6.19
N GLY A 70 -2.96 -7.17 5.98
CA GLY A 70 -4.14 -7.92 5.54
C GLY A 70 -4.57 -7.68 4.08
N LEU A 71 -3.78 -6.93 3.29
CA LEU A 71 -4.06 -6.63 1.88
C LEU A 71 -3.07 -7.29 0.90
N ILE A 72 -2.08 -8.04 1.40
CA ILE A 72 -1.06 -8.70 0.57
C ILE A 72 -1.70 -9.76 -0.34
N PHE A 73 -2.58 -10.58 0.22
CA PHE A 73 -3.38 -11.51 -0.56
C PHE A 73 -4.62 -10.81 -1.12
N SER A 74 -4.81 -10.88 -2.44
CA SER A 74 -6.01 -10.40 -3.11
C SER A 74 -6.74 -11.54 -3.80
N LYS A 75 -8.01 -11.72 -3.45
CA LYS A 75 -8.92 -12.64 -4.15
C LYS A 75 -9.14 -12.20 -5.60
N PHE A 76 -9.27 -10.89 -5.82
CA PHE A 76 -9.47 -10.32 -7.16
C PHE A 76 -8.28 -10.65 -8.06
N ASP A 77 -7.05 -10.40 -7.62
CA ASP A 77 -5.87 -10.73 -8.41
C ASP A 77 -5.71 -12.23 -8.64
N THR A 78 -6.07 -13.04 -7.65
CA THR A 78 -6.00 -14.50 -7.78
C THR A 78 -6.91 -14.97 -8.91
N VAL A 79 -8.17 -14.53 -8.93
CA VAL A 79 -9.12 -14.88 -9.99
C VAL A 79 -8.67 -14.31 -11.33
N ARG A 80 -8.24 -13.04 -11.38
CA ARG A 80 -7.73 -12.40 -12.60
C ARG A 80 -6.52 -13.16 -13.16
N CYS A 81 -5.62 -13.63 -12.31
CA CYS A 81 -4.46 -14.43 -12.72
C CYS A 81 -4.90 -15.78 -13.30
N ILE A 82 -5.79 -16.51 -12.63
CA ILE A 82 -6.30 -17.80 -13.12
C ILE A 82 -7.00 -17.65 -14.47
N LEU A 83 -7.82 -16.61 -14.64
CA LEU A 83 -8.46 -16.34 -15.92
C LEU A 83 -7.43 -16.07 -17.02
N ALA A 84 -6.40 -15.27 -16.72
CA ALA A 84 -5.35 -14.94 -17.69
C ALA A 84 -4.46 -16.15 -18.05
N THR A 85 -4.19 -17.07 -17.11
CA THR A 85 -3.29 -18.21 -17.34
C THR A 85 -4.01 -19.43 -17.88
N GLU A 86 -5.17 -19.78 -17.32
CA GLU A 86 -5.90 -21.01 -17.64
C GLU A 86 -7.00 -20.81 -18.68
N PHE A 87 -7.47 -19.57 -18.86
CA PHE A 87 -8.58 -19.24 -19.76
C PHE A 87 -8.26 -18.06 -20.69
N PRO A 88 -7.14 -18.08 -21.45
CA PRO A 88 -6.65 -16.92 -22.20
C PRO A 88 -7.58 -16.45 -23.32
N THR A 89 -8.54 -17.27 -23.74
CA THR A 89 -9.56 -16.90 -24.73
C THR A 89 -10.67 -16.02 -24.15
N ILE A 90 -10.77 -15.92 -22.82
CA ILE A 90 -11.68 -15.00 -22.15
C ILE A 90 -10.97 -13.65 -22.02
N PRO A 91 -11.46 -12.57 -22.64
CA PRO A 91 -10.83 -11.26 -22.54
C PRO A 91 -10.90 -10.74 -21.09
N ALA A 92 -9.79 -10.14 -20.64
CA ALA A 92 -9.77 -9.44 -19.36
C ALA A 92 -10.69 -8.20 -19.44
N THR A 93 -11.68 -8.15 -18.55
CA THR A 93 -12.58 -7.00 -18.38
C THR A 93 -11.87 -5.79 -17.80
#